data_AF-A0A356R004-F1
#
_entry.id   AF-A0A356R004-F1
#
_cell.length_a   1.000
_cell.length_b   1.000
_cell.length_c   1.000
_cell.angle_alpha   90.00
_cell.angle_beta   90.00
_cell.angle_gamma   90.00
#
_symmetry.space_group_name_H-M   'P 1'
#
loop_
_entity.id
_entity.type
_entity.pdbx_description
1 polymer ?
#
loop_
_entity_poly.entity_id
_entity_poly.type
_entity_poly.pdbx_seq_one_letter_code
_entity_poly.pdbx_strand_id
1 'polypeptide(L)'
;FLGLDSWSDLYKLKDLESVFDSPTYRTWNSLRSAEDSRNVCLTLPRFLLRAPYGSQNEISEFDYEENAVEGDDFCWGNAAFALATRVVDSFAKYRWCPNIIGPKSG
;
A
#
# COMPACT_ATOMS: atom_id res chain seq x y z
N PHE A 1 -1.18 0.93 -12.34
CA PHE A 1 -1.87 2.24 -12.18
C PHE A 1 -1.03 3.40 -12.71
N LEU A 2 0.24 3.55 -12.30
CA LEU A 2 1.13 4.66 -12.72
C LEU A 2 1.92 4.42 -14.03
N GLY A 3 1.54 3.41 -14.83
CA GLY A 3 2.34 3.01 -16.01
C GLY A 3 3.69 2.36 -15.66
N LEU A 4 3.83 1.85 -14.43
CA LEU A 4 5.00 1.12 -13.95
C LEU A 4 4.69 -0.38 -13.87
N ASP A 5 5.69 -1.20 -14.17
CA ASP A 5 5.61 -2.66 -14.01
C ASP A 5 5.76 -3.06 -12.53
N SER A 6 6.59 -2.33 -11.77
CA SER A 6 6.79 -2.56 -10.34
C SER A 6 6.78 -1.26 -9.52
N TRP A 7 6.35 -1.36 -8.25
CA TRP A 7 6.47 -0.25 -7.30
C TRP A 7 7.93 0.12 -7.00
N SER A 8 8.86 -0.81 -7.19
CA SER A 8 10.30 -0.53 -7.09
C SER A 8 10.77 0.47 -8.13
N ASP A 9 10.05 0.63 -9.24
CA ASP A 9 10.39 1.56 -10.32
C ASP A 9 9.86 2.98 -10.10
N LEU A 10 9.22 3.24 -8.95
CA LEU A 10 8.63 4.54 -8.66
C LEU A 10 9.64 5.69 -8.74
N TYR A 11 10.91 5.45 -8.38
CA TYR A 11 11.98 6.44 -8.46
C TYR A 11 12.32 6.86 -9.90
N LYS A 12 11.92 6.08 -10.91
CA LYS A 12 12.15 6.38 -12.33
C LYS A 12 11.20 7.49 -12.82
N LEU A 13 10.06 7.68 -12.17
CA LEU A 13 9.13 8.77 -12.47
C LEU A 13 9.68 10.09 -11.91
N LYS A 14 10.15 10.97 -12.82
CA LYS A 14 10.64 12.29 -12.44
C LYS A 14 9.52 13.24 -12.02
N ASP A 15 8.35 13.10 -12.66
CA ASP A 15 7.19 13.92 -12.41
C ASP A 15 5.93 13.06 -12.50
N LEU A 16 5.19 13.00 -11.40
CA LEU A 16 3.96 12.24 -11.29
C LEU A 16 2.76 13.02 -11.86
N GLU A 17 2.83 14.34 -11.89
CA GLU A 17 1.73 15.19 -12.36
C GLU A 17 1.53 15.03 -13.86
N SER A 18 2.61 15.12 -14.65
CA SER A 18 2.56 14.85 -16.09
C SER A 18 2.09 13.44 -16.46
N VAL A 19 2.27 12.44 -15.59
CA VAL A 19 1.69 11.10 -15.80
C VAL A 19 0.17 11.18 -15.83
N PHE A 20 -0.44 11.94 -14.92
CA PHE A 20 -1.89 12.09 -14.83
C PHE A 20 -2.51 13.01 -15.89
N ASP A 21 -1.71 13.81 -16.61
CA ASP A 21 -2.16 14.63 -17.73
C ASP A 21 -2.43 13.80 -19.01
N SER A 22 -1.92 12.56 -19.05
CA SER A 22 -2.14 11.66 -20.18
C SER A 22 -3.64 11.38 -20.41
N PRO A 23 -4.11 11.31 -21.68
CA PRO A 23 -5.51 11.01 -22.00
C PRO A 23 -6.05 9.73 -21.35
N THR A 24 -5.17 8.77 -21.04
CA THR A 24 -5.52 7.51 -20.36
C THR A 24 -6.12 7.74 -18.96
N TYR A 25 -5.79 8.85 -18.30
CA TYR A 25 -6.30 9.21 -16.96
C TYR A 25 -7.52 10.13 -17.00
N ARG A 26 -8.14 10.37 -18.16
CA ARG A 26 -9.34 11.23 -18.24
C ARG A 26 -10.43 10.82 -17.24
N THR A 27 -10.77 9.53 -17.19
CA THR A 27 -11.78 9.01 -16.25
C THR A 27 -11.34 9.15 -14.79
N TRP A 28 -10.04 8.97 -14.52
CA TRP A 28 -9.46 9.15 -13.18
C TRP A 28 -9.52 10.61 -12.72
N ASN A 29 -9.22 11.56 -13.61
CA ASN A 29 -9.30 12.98 -13.29
C ASN A 29 -10.76 13.43 -13.12
N SER A 30 -11.69 12.90 -13.92
CA SER A 30 -13.13 13.11 -13.69
C SER A 30 -13.57 12.59 -12.33
N LEU A 31 -13.11 11.39 -11.93
CA LEU A 31 -13.36 10.88 -10.58
C LEU A 31 -12.80 11.86 -9.54
N ARG A 32 -11.52 12.25 -9.60
CA ARG A 32 -10.90 13.18 -8.64
C ARG A 32 -11.63 14.53 -8.53
N SER A 33 -12.30 14.96 -9.59
CA SER A 33 -13.03 16.23 -9.63
C SER A 33 -14.45 16.13 -9.09
N ALA A 34 -14.99 14.91 -8.95
CA ALA A 34 -16.33 14.67 -8.42
C ALA A 34 -16.40 15.00 -6.94
N GLU A 35 -17.54 15.57 -6.51
CA GLU A 35 -17.74 16.00 -5.12
C GLU A 35 -17.61 14.85 -4.12
N ASP A 36 -18.14 13.68 -4.49
CA ASP A 36 -18.17 12.47 -3.67
C ASP A 36 -16.79 11.83 -3.45
N SER A 37 -15.79 12.21 -4.25
CA SER A 37 -14.44 11.65 -4.16
C SER A 37 -13.71 12.00 -2.86
N ARG A 38 -14.22 12.97 -2.09
CA ARG A 38 -13.79 13.23 -0.71
C ARG A 38 -13.92 12.00 0.22
N ASN A 39 -14.81 11.06 -0.13
CA ASN A 39 -15.07 9.84 0.64
C ASN A 39 -14.26 8.63 0.14
N VAL A 40 -13.43 8.82 -0.89
CA VAL A 40 -12.63 7.75 -1.50
C VAL A 40 -11.16 7.98 -1.16
N CYS A 41 -10.51 6.93 -0.65
CA CYS A 41 -9.08 6.93 -0.38
C CYS A 41 -8.43 5.72 -1.06
N LEU A 42 -7.28 5.94 -1.70
CA LEU A 42 -6.43 4.88 -2.22
C LEU A 42 -5.13 4.85 -1.42
N THR A 43 -4.72 3.66 -1.01
CA THR A 43 -3.51 3.43 -0.22
C THR A 43 -2.46 2.72 -1.06
N LEU A 44 -1.23 3.24 -1.06
CA LEU A 44 -0.09 2.73 -1.82
C LEU A 44 1.19 2.99 -1.01
N PRO A 45 2.25 2.17 -1.19
CA PRO A 45 2.29 0.86 -1.86
C PRO A 45 1.78 -0.26 -0.94
N ARG A 46 1.76 -1.50 -1.45
CA ARG A 46 1.55 -2.73 -0.65
C ARG A 46 2.65 -2.90 0.42
N PHE A 47 2.41 -3.74 1.43
CA PHE A 47 3.38 -4.03 2.50
C PHE A 47 3.51 -5.53 2.76
N LEU A 48 4.60 -5.98 3.37
CA LEU A 48 4.86 -7.39 3.60
C LEU A 48 4.00 -7.93 4.77
N LEU A 49 3.28 -9.03 4.55
CA LEU A 49 2.47 -9.69 5.59
C LEU A 49 3.25 -10.77 6.35
N ARG A 50 4.16 -11.44 5.65
CA ARG A 50 4.90 -12.59 6.19
C ARG A 50 6.30 -12.63 5.58
N ALA A 51 7.30 -12.89 6.41
CA ALA A 51 8.64 -13.19 5.93
C ALA A 51 8.67 -14.57 5.24
N PRO A 52 9.49 -14.78 4.20
CA PRO A 52 9.65 -16.08 3.58
C PRO A 52 10.00 -17.17 4.61
N TYR A 53 9.51 -18.39 4.40
CA TYR A 53 9.90 -19.53 5.23
C TYR A 53 11.35 -19.93 4.96
N GLY A 54 12.03 -20.37 6.02
CA GLY A 54 13.43 -20.80 5.99
C GLY A 54 14.03 -20.75 7.39
N SER A 55 15.35 -20.81 7.50
CA SER A 55 16.06 -20.81 8.82
C SER A 55 15.64 -19.72 9.84
N GLN A 56 15.13 -18.57 9.40
CA GLN A 56 14.65 -17.50 10.32
C GLN A 56 13.13 -17.55 10.60
N ASN A 57 12.39 -18.36 9.85
CA ASN A 57 10.95 -18.55 9.95
C ASN A 57 10.62 -20.01 9.58
N GLU A 58 11.01 -20.92 10.45
CA GLU A 58 10.93 -22.37 10.21
C GLU A 58 9.50 -22.90 10.40
N ILE A 59 9.18 -23.99 9.70
CA ILE A 59 7.96 -24.77 9.90
C ILE A 59 8.30 -26.12 10.54
N SER A 60 7.37 -26.67 11.33
CA SER A 60 7.63 -27.90 12.10
C SER A 60 7.50 -29.20 11.31
N GLU A 61 6.76 -29.17 10.20
CA GLU A 61 6.30 -30.36 9.50
C GLU A 61 7.38 -30.96 8.59
N PHE A 62 8.18 -30.11 7.95
CA PHE A 62 9.27 -30.52 7.07
C PHE A 62 10.26 -29.37 6.86
N ASP A 63 11.48 -29.72 6.45
CA ASP A 63 12.51 -28.74 6.09
C ASP A 63 12.10 -28.02 4.80
N TYR A 64 11.74 -26.74 4.93
CA TYR A 64 11.22 -25.91 3.83
C TYR A 64 11.93 -24.56 3.77
N GLU A 65 12.51 -24.30 2.61
CA GLU A 65 13.10 -23.01 2.25
C GLU A 65 12.26 -22.41 1.11
N GLU A 66 11.58 -21.30 1.40
CA GLU A 66 10.76 -20.59 0.43
C GLU A 66 11.66 -19.77 -0.51
N ASN A 67 11.63 -20.10 -1.79
CA ASN A 67 12.43 -19.41 -2.81
C ASN A 67 11.78 -18.08 -3.23
N ALA A 68 11.80 -17.09 -2.33
CA ALA A 68 11.35 -15.73 -2.62
C ALA A 68 12.55 -14.86 -3.03
N VAL A 69 12.76 -14.71 -4.34
CA VAL A 69 13.92 -13.99 -4.91
C VAL A 69 13.48 -12.67 -5.51
N GLU A 70 12.32 -12.65 -6.15
CA GLU A 70 11.82 -11.49 -6.87
C GLU A 70 10.69 -10.80 -6.12
N GLY A 71 10.45 -9.56 -6.53
CA GLY A 71 9.55 -8.65 -5.83
C GLY A 71 8.12 -9.16 -5.69
N ASP A 72 7.62 -10.08 -6.52
CA ASP A 72 6.25 -10.62 -6.44
C ASP A 72 6.15 -11.96 -5.69
N ASP A 73 7.27 -12.63 -5.43
CA ASP A 73 7.29 -13.91 -4.72
C ASP A 73 6.94 -13.75 -3.22
N PHE A 74 7.13 -12.54 -2.69
CA PHE A 74 6.85 -12.24 -1.30
C PHE A 74 5.35 -12.19 -1.01
N CYS A 75 4.99 -12.52 0.23
CA CYS A 75 3.61 -12.42 0.70
C CYS A 75 3.20 -10.96 0.95
N TRP A 76 2.76 -10.28 -0.10
CA TRP A 76 2.30 -8.89 -0.01
C TRP A 76 0.84 -8.76 0.42
N GLY A 77 0.58 -7.73 1.21
CA GLY A 77 -0.74 -7.36 1.71
C GLY A 77 -1.20 -6.00 1.21
N ASN A 78 -2.52 -5.84 1.22
CA ASN A 78 -3.17 -4.59 0.85
C ASN A 78 -3.02 -3.54 1.96
N ALA A 79 -2.41 -2.39 1.64
CA ALA A 79 -2.18 -1.28 2.57
C ALA A 79 -3.46 -0.65 3.14
N ALA A 80 -4.64 -0.92 2.56
CA ALA A 80 -5.90 -0.52 3.14
C ALA A 80 -6.09 -1.08 4.56
N PHE A 81 -5.61 -2.31 4.82
CA PHE A 81 -5.62 -2.88 6.16
C PHE A 81 -4.72 -2.10 7.11
N ALA A 82 -3.52 -1.70 6.68
CA ALA A 82 -2.63 -0.90 7.50
C ALA A 82 -3.27 0.44 7.90
N LEU A 83 -3.89 1.15 6.94
CA LEU A 83 -4.62 2.39 7.23
C LEU A 83 -5.81 2.15 8.17
N ALA A 84 -6.60 1.09 7.93
CA ALA A 84 -7.72 0.75 8.79
C ALA A 84 -7.29 0.52 10.25
N THR A 85 -6.13 -0.12 10.48
CA THR A 85 -5.61 -0.27 11.86
C THR A 85 -5.33 1.07 12.54
N ARG A 86 -4.84 2.09 11.81
CA ARG A 86 -4.62 3.43 12.37
C ARG A 86 -5.93 4.11 12.76
N VAL A 87 -6.94 3.98 11.91
CA VAL A 87 -8.29 4.51 12.19
C VAL A 87 -8.86 3.86 13.46
N VAL A 88 -8.77 2.53 13.56
CA VAL A 88 -9.25 1.78 14.73
C VAL A 88 -8.47 2.15 15.98
N ASP A 89 -7.15 2.29 15.92
CA ASP A 89 -6.31 2.65 17.07
C ASP A 89 -6.60 4.08 17.56
N SER A 90 -6.73 5.05 16.65
CA SER A 90 -7.14 6.41 16.99
C SER A 90 -8.50 6.42 17.69
N PHE A 91 -9.47 5.68 17.15
CA PHE A 91 -10.78 5.56 17.77
C PHE A 91 -10.74 4.86 19.13
N ALA A 92 -9.93 3.81 19.29
CA ALA A 92 -9.79 3.09 20.55
C ALA A 92 -9.24 4.01 21.66
N LYS A 93 -8.25 4.84 21.35
CA LYS A 93 -7.59 5.75 22.30
C LYS A 93 -8.40 7.01 22.60
N TYR A 94 -8.99 7.62 21.57
CA TYR A 94 -9.55 8.97 21.66
C TYR A 94 -11.04 9.06 21.32
N ARG A 95 -11.68 7.97 20.88
CA ARG A 95 -13.07 7.94 20.35
C ARG A 95 -13.30 8.80 19.11
N TRP A 96 -12.22 9.26 18.49
CA TRP A 96 -12.18 10.04 17.26
C TRP A 96 -11.04 9.53 16.37
N CYS A 97 -11.13 9.77 15.07
CA CYS A 97 -10.16 9.26 14.08
C CYS A 97 -9.21 10.31 13.44
N PRO A 98 -8.76 11.41 14.11
CA PRO A 98 -7.88 12.39 13.47
C PRO A 98 -6.41 11.95 13.43
N ASN A 99 -6.01 10.99 14.29
CA ASN A 99 -4.62 10.64 14.56
C ASN A 99 -4.15 9.50 13.64
N ILE A 100 -4.08 9.77 12.33
CA ILE A 100 -3.77 8.76 11.29
C ILE A 100 -2.72 9.19 10.26
N ILE A 101 -2.05 10.34 10.46
CA ILE A 101 -1.18 10.98 9.45
C ILE A 101 0.26 11.27 9.91
N GLY A 102 0.71 10.78 11.06
CA GLY A 102 1.99 11.19 11.65
C GLY A 102 2.80 10.04 12.26
N PRO A 103 4.13 9.94 12.03
CA PRO A 103 4.96 8.85 12.57
C PRO A 103 4.99 8.74 14.09
N LYS A 104 4.76 9.86 14.79
CA LYS A 104 4.67 9.93 16.27
C LYS A 104 3.25 10.13 16.77
N SER A 105 2.29 10.38 15.87
CA SER A 105 0.93 10.83 16.19
C SER A 105 -0.15 9.84 15.73
N GLY A 106 0.22 8.60 15.43
CA GLY A 106 -0.67 7.51 15.01
C GLY A 106 0.10 6.27 14.57
#